data_AF-A0A832LDU1-F1
#
_entry.id   AF-A0A832LDU1-F1
#
_cell.length_a   1.000
_cell.length_b   1.000
_cell.length_c   1.000
_cell.angle_alpha   90.00
_cell.angle_beta   90.00
_cell.angle_gamma   90.00
#
_symmetry.space_group_name_H-M   'P 1'
#
loop_
_entity.id
_entity.type
_entity.pdbx_description
1 polymer ?
#
loop_
_entity_poly.entity_id
_entity_poly.type
_entity_poly.pdbx_seq_one_letter_code
_entity_poly.pdbx_strand_id
1 'polypeptide(L)' 'MTNGQFEREKNYGVVMAVARMMLSKGLISEKDYRKIDTIYKAKYRPVIGALPARIP' A
#
# COMPACT_ATOMS: atom_id res chain seq x y z
N MET A 1 7.17 -18.08 -0.06
CA MET A 1 5.95 -17.30 0.20
C MET A 1 4.81 -18.28 0.44
N THR A 2 4.08 -18.18 1.55
CA THR A 2 2.90 -19.04 1.83
C THR A 2 1.65 -18.49 1.13
N ASN A 3 0.62 -19.32 0.94
CA ASN A 3 -0.65 -18.87 0.34
C ASN A 3 -1.26 -17.67 1.10
N GLY A 4 -1.22 -17.71 2.44
CA GLY A 4 -1.68 -16.60 3.26
C GLY A 4 -0.83 -15.33 3.13
N GLN A 5 0.49 -15.46 2.91
CA GLN A 5 1.35 -14.30 2.61
C GLN A 5 1.03 -13.71 1.24
N PHE A 6 0.83 -14.56 0.23
CA PHE A 6 0.46 -14.12 -1.12
C PHE A 6 -0.87 -13.36 -1.12
N GLU A 7 -1.89 -13.87 -0.45
CA GLU A 7 -3.20 -13.19 -0.38
C GLU A 7 -3.11 -11.82 0.30
N ARG A 8 -2.31 -11.69 1.35
CA ARG A 8 -2.07 -10.40 2.01
C ARG A 8 -1.36 -9.41 1.09
N GLU A 9 -0.33 -9.87 0.38
CA GLU A 9 0.41 -9.03 -0.58
C GLU A 9 -0.49 -8.59 -1.74
N LYS A 10 -1.27 -9.51 -2.31
CA LYS A 10 -2.25 -9.20 -3.37
C LYS A 10 -3.25 -8.15 -2.91
N ASN A 11 -3.87 -8.34 -1.75
CA ASN A 11 -4.89 -7.43 -1.25
C ASN A 11 -4.32 -6.04 -0.93
N TYR A 12 -3.13 -5.99 -0.32
CA TYR A 12 -2.41 -4.73 -0.11
C TYR A 12 -2.08 -4.03 -1.44
N GLY A 13 -1.58 -4.77 -2.43
CA GLY A 13 -1.27 -4.25 -3.76
C GLY A 13 -2.47 -3.64 -4.48
N VAL A 14 -3.64 -4.29 -4.43
CA VAL A 14 -4.90 -3.77 -5.00
C VAL A 14 -5.30 -2.45 -4.35
N VAL A 15 -5.27 -2.36 -3.02
CA VAL A 15 -5.59 -1.11 -2.30
C VAL A 15 -4.64 0.00 -2.72
N MET A 16 -3.33 -0.26 -2.76
CA MET A 16 -2.35 0.75 -3.13
C MET A 16 -2.45 1.16 -4.61
N ALA A 17 -2.86 0.25 -5.50
CA ALA A 17 -3.12 0.60 -6.90
C ALA A 17 -4.29 1.60 -7.04
N VAL A 18 -5.38 1.37 -6.30
CA VAL A 18 -6.52 2.29 -6.26
C VAL A 18 -6.11 3.63 -5.64
N ALA A 19 -5.41 3.61 -4.51
CA ALA A 19 -4.93 4.82 -3.85
C ALA A 19 -3.99 5.66 -4.76
N ARG A 20 -3.10 5.00 -5.51
CA ARG A 20 -2.23 5.68 -6.50
C ARG A 20 -3.04 6.32 -7.62
N MET A 21 -4.07 5.64 -8.13
CA MET A 21 -4.97 6.21 -9.14
C MET A 21 -5.75 7.42 -8.58
N MET A 22 -6.21 7.35 -7.33
CA MET A 22 -6.90 8.48 -6.69
C MET A 22 -5.95 9.68 -6.53
N LEU A 23 -4.70 9.44 -6.14
CA LEU A 23 -3.69 10.48 -6.02
C LEU A 23 -3.35 11.10 -7.38
N SER A 24 -3.15 10.30 -8.42
CA SER A 24 -2.83 10.82 -9.76
C SER A 24 -3.96 11.63 -10.39
N LYS A 25 -5.21 11.35 -10.01
CA LYS A 25 -6.39 12.13 -10.40
C LYS A 25 -6.67 13.33 -9.50
N GLY A 26 -5.85 13.58 -8.47
CA GLY A 26 -6.05 14.67 -7.51
C GLY A 26 -7.26 14.48 -6.57
N LEU A 27 -7.82 13.27 -6.48
CA LEU A 27 -8.98 12.97 -5.63
C LEU A 27 -8.60 12.88 -4.14
N ILE A 28 -7.33 12.60 -3.87
CA ILE A 28 -6.77 12.56 -2.51
C ILE A 28 -5.46 13.33 -2.49
N SER A 29 -5.13 13.86 -1.31
CA SER A 29 -3.81 14.46 -1.10
C SER A 29 -2.75 13.38 -0.88
N GLU A 30 -1.47 13.77 -0.99
CA GLU A 30 -0.37 12.88 -0.62
C GLU A 30 -0.42 12.47 0.87
N LYS A 31 -0.92 13.36 1.74
CA LYS A 31 -1.13 13.08 3.16
C LYS A 31 -2.16 11.97 3.35
N ASP A 32 -3.23 11.96 2.56
CA ASP A 32 -4.25 10.91 2.61
C ASP A 32 -3.73 9.59 2.06
N TYR A 33 -2.94 9.63 0.97
CA TYR A 33 -2.25 8.45 0.45
C TYR A 33 -1.34 7.80 1.51
N ARG A 34 -0.53 8.58 2.24
CA ARG A 34 0.32 8.06 3.33
C ARG A 34 -0.47 7.48 4.50
N LYS A 35 -1.65 8.05 4.83
CA LYS A 35 -2.55 7.48 5.85
C LYS A 35 -3.11 6.13 5.39
N ILE A 36 -3.56 6.04 4.14
CA ILE A 36 -4.04 4.78 3.54
C ILE A 36 -2.91 3.74 3.60
N ASP A 37 -1.69 4.10 3.20
CA ASP A 37 -0.52 3.22 3.30
C ASP A 37 -0.30 2.70 4.72
N THR A 38 -0.26 3.59 5.71
CA THR A 38 -0.04 3.24 7.12
C THR A 38 -1.12 2.26 7.65
N ILE A 39 -2.40 2.57 7.40
CA ILE A 39 -3.53 1.75 7.86
C ILE A 39 -3.46 0.34 7.25
N TYR A 40 -3.20 0.26 5.94
CA TYR A 40 -3.24 -1.01 5.23
C TYR A 40 -1.95 -1.83 5.36
N LYS A 41 -0.81 -1.20 5.63
CA LYS A 41 0.41 -1.89 6.10
C LYS A 41 0.17 -2.58 7.44
N ALA A 42 -0.49 -1.90 8.38
CA ALA A 42 -0.83 -2.50 9.69
C ALA A 42 -1.81 -3.69 9.54
N LYS A 43 -2.79 -3.56 8.65
CA LYS A 43 -3.82 -4.58 8.39
C LYS A 43 -3.28 -5.83 7.70
N TYR A 44 -2.54 -5.66 6.60
CA TYR A 44 -2.11 -6.79 5.76
C TYR A 44 -0.70 -7.26 6.06
N ARG A 45 0.12 -6.45 6.75
CA ARG A 45 1.53 -6.76 7.05
C ARG A 45 2.25 -7.31 5.81
N PRO A 46 2.25 -6.56 4.69
CA PRO A 46 2.90 -7.00 3.46
C PRO A 46 4.39 -7.22 3.72
N VAL A 47 4.97 -8.19 3.03
CA VAL A 47 6.39 -8.53 3.21
C VAL A 47 7.24 -7.86 2.13
N ILE A 48 6.67 -7.65 0.94
CA ILE A 48 7.39 -7.12 -0.22
C ILE A 48 7.14 -5.61 -0.36
N GLY A 49 5.90 -5.14 -0.16
CA GLY A 49 5.54 -3.71 -0.23
C GLY A 49 5.89 -2.86 1.00
N ALA A 50 6.48 -3.43 2.05
CA ALA A 50 6.76 -2.72 3.31
C ALA A 50 8.10 -1.96 3.34
N LEU A 51 9.00 -2.16 2.37
CA LEU A 51 10.27 -1.45 2.34
C LEU A 51 10.04 0.01 1.94
N PRO A 52 10.31 0.99 2.82
CA PRO A 52 10.44 2.37 2.36
C PRO A 52 11.60 2.40 1.38
N ALA A 53 11.41 3.02 0.21
CA ALA A 53 12.53 3.42 -0.62
C ALA A 53 13.44 4.26 0.28
N ARG A 54 14.60 3.71 0.66
CA ARG A 54 15.65 4.46 1.31
C ARG A 54 16.15 5.43 0.26
N ILE A 55 15.60 6.64 0.26
CA ILE A 55 16.09 7.74 -0.57
C ILE A 55 17.41 8.18 0.09
N PRO A 56 18.56 8.14 -0.62
CA PRO A 56 19.83 8.66 -0.13
C PRO A 56 19.79 10.18 0.08
#